data_AF-A0A0B7NGN2-F1
#
_entry.id   AF-A0A0B7NGN2-F1
#
_cell.length_a   1.000
_cell.length_b   1.000
_cell.length_c   1.000
_cell.angle_alpha   90.00
_cell.angle_beta   90.00
_cell.angle_gamma   90.00
#
_symmetry.space_group_name_H-M   'P 1'
#
loop_
_entity.id
_entity.type
_entity.pdbx_description
1 polymer ?
#
loop_
_entity_poly.entity_id
_entity_poly.type
_entity_poly.pdbx_seq_one_letter_code
_entity_poly.pdbx_strand_id
1 'polypeptide(L)'
;MAWSKKGERAIVETPTTRAKTTTILGSISPFGIVNVKVRRPYEAPSKKRKLPSASKAIKTTGTVTGHYFNFVASTLDVMDEHEQFKNFLYHHG
;
A
#
# COMPACT_ATOMS: atom_id res chain seq x y z
N MET A 1 -40.46 -2.02 22.02
CA MET A 1 -40.51 -2.27 20.57
C MET A 1 -39.83 -1.10 19.86
N ALA A 2 -38.77 -1.35 19.11
CA ALA A 2 -37.96 -0.32 18.42
C ALA A 2 -38.19 -0.37 16.90
N TRP A 3 -39.47 -0.35 16.47
CA TRP A 3 -39.83 -0.38 15.06
C TRP A 3 -40.09 1.06 14.57
N SER A 4 -39.53 1.44 13.42
CA SER A 4 -39.75 2.77 12.81
C SER A 4 -41.21 2.95 12.38
N LYS A 5 -41.79 4.14 12.55
CA LYS A 5 -43.17 4.41 12.12
C LYS A 5 -43.30 4.25 10.60
N LYS A 6 -44.46 3.74 10.16
CA LYS A 6 -44.78 3.54 8.74
C LYS A 6 -44.68 4.88 8.01
N GLY A 7 -43.77 4.99 7.04
CA GLY A 7 -43.51 6.20 6.27
C GLY A 7 -42.19 6.90 6.62
N GLU A 8 -41.53 6.52 7.72
CA GLU A 8 -40.27 7.13 8.15
C GLU A 8 -39.10 6.16 7.88
N ARG A 9 -38.12 6.64 7.12
CA ARG A 9 -36.95 5.85 6.71
C ARG A 9 -36.16 5.47 7.96
N ALA A 10 -36.08 4.18 8.26
CA ALA A 10 -35.20 3.68 9.29
C ALA A 10 -33.75 4.01 8.89
N ILE A 11 -33.11 4.93 9.63
CA ILE A 11 -31.70 5.24 9.50
C ILE A 11 -30.97 4.31 10.47
N VAL A 12 -30.29 3.31 9.93
CA VAL A 12 -29.40 2.45 10.70
C VAL A 12 -27.98 2.98 10.49
N GLU A 13 -27.38 3.51 11.55
CA GLU A 13 -25.97 3.84 11.55
C GLU A 13 -25.16 2.55 11.71
N THR A 14 -24.68 2.02 10.60
CA THR A 14 -23.75 0.88 10.63
C THR A 14 -22.33 1.41 10.84
N PRO A 15 -21.63 1.06 11.94
CA PRO A 15 -20.23 1.41 12.09
C PRO A 15 -19.44 0.71 10.98
N THR A 16 -18.89 1.51 10.06
CA THR A 16 -18.03 1.00 8.98
C THR A 16 -16.58 1.31 9.31
N THR A 17 -15.82 0.29 9.68
CA THR A 17 -14.38 0.42 9.89
C THR A 17 -13.66 0.30 8.56
N ARG A 18 -13.27 1.43 7.96
CA ARG A 18 -12.41 1.41 6.77
C ARG A 18 -10.94 1.53 7.18
N ALA A 19 -10.23 0.41 7.21
CA ALA A 19 -8.80 0.39 7.49
C ALA A 19 -7.99 1.09 6.38
N LYS A 20 -7.01 1.90 6.78
CA LYS A 20 -5.99 2.44 5.87
C LYS A 20 -4.86 1.42 5.74
N THR A 21 -4.83 0.68 4.63
CA THR A 21 -3.79 -0.31 4.37
C THR A 21 -2.49 0.36 3.96
N THR A 22 -1.42 0.12 4.71
CA THR A 22 -0.05 0.49 4.36
C THR A 22 0.64 -0.68 3.69
N THR A 23 1.42 -0.43 2.65
CA THR A 23 2.19 -1.48 1.97
C THR A 23 3.66 -1.36 2.31
N ILE A 24 4.27 -2.50 2.62
CA ILE A 24 5.69 -2.61 2.98
C ILE A 24 6.30 -3.63 2.01
N LEU A 25 7.40 -3.25 1.37
CA LEU A 25 8.28 -4.13 0.61
C LEU A 25 9.58 -4.28 1.41
N GLY A 26 10.04 -5.51 1.61
CA GLY A 26 11.26 -5.81 2.34
C GLY A 26 12.05 -6.90 1.63
N SER A 27 13.37 -6.79 1.65
CA SER A 27 14.31 -7.79 1.14
C SER A 27 15.23 -8.23 2.26
N ILE A 28 15.47 -9.54 2.33
CA ILE A 28 16.33 -10.17 3.33
C ILE A 28 17.35 -11.07 2.63
N SER A 29 18.51 -11.21 3.26
CA SER A 29 19.60 -12.08 2.89
C SER A 29 20.03 -12.91 4.12
N PRO A 30 20.90 -13.92 3.96
CA PRO A 30 21.52 -14.61 5.09
C PRO A 30 22.27 -13.67 6.06
N PHE A 31 22.69 -12.49 5.60
CA PHE A 31 23.36 -11.47 6.41
C PHE A 31 22.39 -10.49 7.08
N GLY A 32 21.08 -10.63 6.84
CA GLY A 32 20.04 -9.78 7.44
C GLY A 32 19.22 -8.99 6.41
N ILE A 33 18.60 -7.92 6.89
CA ILE A 33 17.73 -7.05 6.09
C ILE A 33 18.57 -6.24 5.11
N VAL A 34 18.23 -6.31 3.83
CA VAL A 34 18.93 -5.59 2.76
C VAL A 34 18.25 -4.24 2.50
N ASN A 35 16.92 -4.22 2.38
CA ASN A 35 16.18 -2.99 2.11
C ASN A 35 14.72 -3.08 2.58
N VAL A 36 14.14 -1.95 2.97
CA VAL A 36 12.72 -1.82 3.32
C VAL A 36 12.14 -0.53 2.73
N LYS A 37 11.06 -0.64 1.95
CA LYS A 37 10.30 0.52 1.45
C LYS A 37 8.85 0.46 1.88
N VAL A 38 8.36 1.60 2.37
CA VAL A 38 6.98 1.76 2.85
C VAL A 38 6.23 2.71 1.92
N ARG A 39 5.06 2.28 1.47
CA ARG A 39 4.10 3.13 0.76
C ARG A 39 2.87 3.33 1.62
N ARG A 40 2.65 4.57 2.03
CA ARG A 40 1.42 4.99 2.68
C ARG A 40 0.33 5.22 1.62
N PRO A 41 -0.93 4.89 1.92
CA PRO A 41 -2.03 5.17 1.01
C PRO A 41 -2.17 6.68 0.81
N TYR A 42 -2.19 7.10 -0.46
CA TYR A 42 -2.43 8.49 -0.85
C TYR A 42 -3.92 8.71 -1.11
N GLU A 43 -4.44 9.84 -0.63
CA GLU A 43 -5.80 10.29 -0.92
C GLU A 43 -5.75 11.58 -1.72
N ALA A 44 -6.19 11.51 -2.98
CA ALA A 44 -6.25 12.67 -3.89
C ALA A 44 -7.70 13.15 -4.03
N PRO A 45 -7.96 14.46 -4.17
CA PRO A 45 -9.28 14.94 -4.55
C PRO A 45 -9.67 14.38 -5.92
N SER A 46 -10.86 13.78 -6.00
CA SER A 46 -11.42 13.29 -7.26
C SER A 46 -11.68 14.46 -8.21
N LYS A 47 -11.20 14.36 -9.45
CA LYS A 47 -11.43 15.36 -10.51
C LYS A 47 -12.77 15.18 -11.23
N LYS A 48 -13.70 14.36 -10.70
CA LYS A 48 -15.02 14.16 -11.33
C LYS A 48 -15.94 15.37 -11.08
N ARG A 49 -16.59 15.83 -12.16
CA ARG A 49 -17.60 16.91 -12.19
C ARG A 49 -18.64 16.71 -11.07
N LYS A 50 -18.90 17.79 -10.32
CA LYS A 50 -19.77 17.80 -9.13
C LYS A 50 -21.19 17.30 -9.46
N LEU A 51 -21.60 16.19 -8.86
CA LEU A 51 -22.96 16.00 -8.38
C LEU A 51 -22.96 16.34 -6.87
N PRO A 52 -24.07 16.87 -6.30
CA PRO A 52 -24.11 17.46 -4.95
C PRO A 52 -23.91 16.46 -3.79
N SER A 53 -23.47 15.24 -4.07
CA SER A 53 -23.07 14.28 -3.04
C SER A 53 -21.99 13.35 -3.59
N ALA A 54 -20.88 13.24 -2.85
CA ALA A 54 -19.78 12.30 -3.05
C ALA A 54 -18.72 12.64 -4.11
N SER A 55 -17.90 13.67 -3.87
CA SER A 55 -16.52 13.67 -4.33
C SER A 55 -15.72 12.60 -3.57
N LYS A 56 -15.78 11.33 -3.99
CA LYS A 56 -14.95 10.27 -3.39
C LYS A 56 -13.49 10.51 -3.76
N ALA A 57 -12.64 10.82 -2.77
CA ALA A 57 -11.20 10.89 -2.94
C ALA A 57 -10.66 9.60 -3.60
N ILE A 58 -9.72 9.74 -4.55
CA ILE A 58 -9.00 8.61 -5.12
C ILE A 58 -8.11 8.07 -4.01
N LYS A 59 -8.38 6.84 -3.57
CA LYS A 59 -7.56 6.15 -2.57
C LYS A 59 -6.70 5.13 -3.29
N THR A 60 -5.40 5.33 -3.29
CA THR A 60 -4.49 4.30 -3.80
C THR A 60 -4.14 3.35 -2.67
N THR A 61 -4.51 2.09 -2.81
CA THR A 61 -4.15 1.00 -1.89
C THR A 61 -3.05 0.14 -2.50
N GLY A 62 -2.35 -0.65 -1.69
CA GLY A 62 -1.38 -1.63 -2.19
C GLY A 62 -0.06 -1.03 -2.70
N THR A 63 0.67 -1.80 -3.47
CA THR A 63 1.84 -1.33 -4.24
C THR A 63 1.39 -0.82 -5.62
N VAL A 64 2.25 -0.03 -6.25
CA VAL A 64 2.12 0.34 -7.67
C VAL A 64 3.39 -0.08 -8.39
N THR A 65 3.30 -0.32 -9.69
CA THR A 65 4.39 -0.76 -10.55
C THR A 65 5.69 0.02 -10.31
N GLY A 66 5.62 1.36 -10.30
CA GLY A 66 6.80 2.20 -10.03
C GLY A 66 7.38 2.03 -8.62
N HIS A 67 6.54 1.79 -7.60
CA HIS A 67 7.01 1.54 -6.24
C HIS A 67 7.78 0.22 -6.16
N TYR A 68 7.27 -0.82 -6.82
CA TYR A 68 7.92 -2.13 -6.88
C TYR A 68 9.24 -2.09 -7.68
N PHE A 69 9.24 -1.53 -8.89
CA PHE A 69 10.46 -1.43 -9.69
C PHE A 69 11.56 -0.62 -8.99
N ASN A 70 11.19 0.51 -8.39
CA ASN A 70 12.14 1.32 -7.62
C ASN A 70 12.65 0.58 -6.37
N PHE A 71 11.84 -0.30 -5.77
CA PHE A 71 12.30 -1.12 -4.66
C PHE A 71 13.35 -2.14 -5.11
N VAL A 72 13.10 -2.85 -6.22
CA VAL A 72 14.07 -3.80 -6.79
C VAL A 72 15.38 -3.09 -7.16
N ALA A 73 15.31 -2.00 -7.91
CA ALA A 73 16.50 -1.22 -8.31
C ALA A 73 17.34 -0.82 -7.09
N SER A 74 16.71 -0.15 -6.09
CA SER A 74 17.45 0.25 -4.88
C SER A 74 17.96 -0.90 -4.03
N THR A 75 17.35 -2.09 -4.13
CA THR A 75 17.86 -3.26 -3.43
C THR A 75 19.13 -3.77 -4.09
N LEU A 76 19.18 -3.77 -5.42
CA LEU A 76 20.37 -4.14 -6.19
C LEU A 76 21.49 -3.12 -5.96
N ASP A 77 21.18 -1.81 -5.96
CA ASP A 77 22.16 -0.77 -5.67
C ASP A 77 22.83 -0.99 -4.30
N VAL A 78 22.04 -1.26 -3.26
CA VAL A 78 22.56 -1.60 -1.92
C VAL A 78 23.41 -2.87 -1.97
N MET A 79 22.98 -3.89 -2.70
CA MET A 79 23.75 -5.13 -2.81
C MET A 79 25.11 -4.92 -3.49
N ASP A 80 25.18 -4.09 -4.52
CA ASP A 80 26.42 -3.80 -5.26
C ASP A 80 27.48 -3.08 -4.41
N GLU A 81 27.04 -2.28 -3.43
CA GLU A 81 27.91 -1.57 -2.49
C GLU A 81 28.59 -2.50 -1.47
N HIS A 82 28.09 -3.72 -1.27
CA HIS A 82 28.66 -4.63 -0.27
C HIS A 82 29.37 -5.84 -0.91
N GLU A 83 30.64 -6.03 -0.55
CA GLU A 83 31.48 -7.12 -1.08
C GLU A 83 30.91 -8.51 -0.82
N GLN A 84 30.23 -8.70 0.31
CA GLN A 84 29.60 -9.97 0.67
C GLN A 84 28.54 -10.44 -0.33
N PHE A 85 27.96 -9.55 -1.15
CA PHE A 85 27.02 -9.92 -2.20
C PHE A 85 27.69 -10.20 -3.55
N LYS A 86 28.99 -9.92 -3.68
CA LYS A 86 29.77 -10.20 -4.88
C LYS A 86 30.15 -11.69 -4.87
N ASN A 87 29.92 -12.38 -5.99
CA ASN A 87 30.28 -13.79 -6.25
C ASN A 87 29.37 -14.89 -5.66
N PHE A 88 28.17 -14.58 -5.16
CA PHE A 88 27.23 -15.61 -4.68
C PHE A 88 26.86 -16.70 -5.69
N LEU A 89 26.95 -16.42 -7.00
CA LEU A 89 26.58 -17.35 -8.06
C LEU A 89 27.70 -18.31 -8.48
N TYR A 90 28.93 -18.14 -8.00
CA TYR A 90 30.11 -18.85 -8.53
C TYR A 90 30.71 -19.92 -7.59
N HIS A 91 30.11 -20.21 -6.43
CA HIS A 91 30.68 -21.13 -5.43
C HIS A 91 30.06 -22.54 -5.36
N HIS A 92 29.30 -22.97 -6.37
CA HIS A 92 28.89 -24.37 -6.51
C HIS A 92 29.42 -24.97 -7.81
N GLY A 93 30.68 -25.43 -7.76
CA GLY A 93 31.33 -26.29 -8.75
C GLY A 93 32.18 -27.32 -8.02
#